data_AF-A0A257VJE9-F1
#
_entry.id   AF-A0A257VJE9-F1
#
_cell.length_a   1.000
_cell.length_b   1.000
_cell.length_c   1.000
_cell.angle_alpha   90.00
_cell.angle_beta   90.00
_cell.angle_gamma   90.00
#
_symmetry.space_group_name_H-M   'P 1'
#
loop_
_entity.id
_entity.type
_entity.pdbx_description
1 polymer ?
#
loop_
_entity_poly.entity_id
_entity_poly.type
_entity_poly.pdbx_seq_one_letter_code
_entity_poly.pdbx_strand_id
1 'polypeptide(L)'
;MHRYAVEDNATVLIEYPQGVRGVVDVRWHSKVERDEFRIVGTDGAIELTPLNSGRVVWPGGTEELPPHANLHYPLIEHFANAILDGSPLISTGETAMWTDWVTGKVAIRL
;
A
#
# COMPACT_ATOMS: atom_id res chain seq x y z
N MET A 1 -19.55 -16.59 6.16
CA MET A 1 -20.37 -15.56 6.83
C MET A 1 -19.91 -15.50 8.27
N HIS A 2 -19.22 -14.44 8.67
CA HIS A 2 -18.68 -14.32 10.03
C HIS A 2 -19.81 -14.02 11.02
N ARG A 3 -19.68 -14.51 12.26
CA ARG A 3 -20.72 -14.45 13.29
C ARG A 3 -20.61 -13.20 14.19
N TYR A 4 -19.77 -12.25 13.79
CA TYR A 4 -19.49 -10.99 14.47
C TYR A 4 -19.60 -9.84 13.46
N ALA A 5 -19.93 -8.63 13.94
CA ALA A 5 -19.98 -7.44 13.11
C ALA A 5 -18.57 -7.17 12.54
N VAL A 6 -18.47 -7.11 11.22
CA VAL A 6 -17.27 -6.70 10.50
C VAL A 6 -17.63 -5.50 9.65
N GLU A 7 -16.69 -4.57 9.53
CA GLU A 7 -16.83 -3.46 8.60
C GLU A 7 -16.61 -3.97 7.17
N ASP A 8 -17.63 -3.87 6.32
CA ASP A 8 -17.55 -4.34 4.94
C ASP A 8 -16.81 -3.36 4.01
N ASN A 9 -16.70 -2.09 4.42
CA ASN A 9 -15.93 -1.07 3.72
C ASN A 9 -15.51 0.07 4.65
N ALA A 10 -14.37 0.68 4.36
CA ALA A 10 -13.86 1.86 5.05
C ALA A 10 -13.22 2.82 4.04
N THR A 11 -13.41 4.12 4.24
CA THR A 11 -12.67 5.16 3.51
C THR A 11 -11.94 6.04 4.51
N VAL A 12 -10.62 6.15 4.37
CA VAL A 12 -9.75 6.96 5.22
C VAL A 12 -9.21 8.13 4.42
N LEU A 13 -9.37 9.35 4.95
CA LEU A 13 -8.69 10.55 4.46
C LEU A 13 -7.55 10.89 5.41
N ILE A 14 -6.33 10.97 4.88
CA ILE A 14 -5.12 11.32 5.62
C ILE A 14 -4.63 12.68 5.14
N GLU A 15 -4.51 13.63 6.05
CA GLU A 15 -3.89 14.94 5.77
C GLU A 15 -2.46 14.95 6.30
N TYR A 16 -1.50 15.11 5.40
CA TYR A 16 -0.09 15.19 5.76
C TYR A 16 0.28 16.66 6.04
N PRO A 17 1.24 16.93 6.96
CA PRO A 17 1.63 18.29 7.33
C PRO A 17 2.05 19.20 6.16
N GLN A 18 2.55 18.61 5.07
CA GLN A 18 2.97 19.36 3.87
C GLN A 18 1.83 19.60 2.86
N GLY A 19 0.58 19.32 3.22
CA GLY A 19 -0.59 19.58 2.39
C GLY A 19 -0.96 18.46 1.41
N VAL A 20 -0.17 17.39 1.34
CA VAL A 20 -0.53 16.16 0.62
C VAL A 20 -1.74 15.52 1.30
N ARG A 21 -2.65 14.96 0.50
CA ARG A 21 -3.79 14.19 0.98
C ARG A 21 -3.76 12.78 0.44
N GLY A 22 -3.85 11.80 1.34
CA GLY A 22 -4.02 10.39 0.99
C GLY A 22 -5.47 9.98 1.14
N VAL A 23 -5.99 9.18 0.21
CA VAL A 23 -7.28 8.50 0.34
C VAL A 23 -7.05 7.01 0.23
N VAL A 24 -7.50 6.26 1.23
CA VAL A 24 -7.51 4.80 1.21
C VAL A 24 -8.94 4.34 1.25
N ASP A 25 -9.37 3.58 0.24
CA ASP A 25 -10.73 3.05 0.14
C ASP A 25 -10.66 1.52 0.05
N VAL A 26 -11.24 0.85 1.05
CA VAL A 26 -11.22 -0.61 1.16
C VAL A 26 -12.66 -1.10 1.13
N ARG A 27 -12.99 -2.03 0.23
CA ARG A 27 -14.34 -2.58 0.06
C ARG A 27 -14.31 -4.09 -0.09
N TRP A 28 -14.63 -4.80 0.98
CA TRP A 28 -14.71 -6.27 0.97
C TRP A 28 -15.99 -6.79 0.30
N HIS A 29 -17.04 -5.97 0.20
CA HIS A 29 -18.33 -6.40 -0.38
C HIS A 29 -18.50 -6.16 -1.89
N SER A 30 -17.54 -5.47 -2.53
CA SER A 30 -17.76 -4.87 -3.87
C SER A 30 -17.98 -5.89 -4.99
N LYS A 31 -17.59 -7.17 -4.77
CA LYS A 31 -17.52 -8.24 -5.78
C LYS A 31 -16.67 -7.90 -7.01
N VAL A 32 -15.89 -6.82 -6.94
CA VAL A 32 -14.97 -6.36 -7.98
C VAL A 32 -13.57 -6.39 -7.39
N GLU A 33 -12.69 -7.18 -7.98
CA GLU A 33 -11.27 -7.17 -7.63
C GLU A 33 -10.66 -5.85 -8.10
N ARG A 34 -10.29 -5.00 -7.15
CA ARG A 34 -9.73 -3.68 -7.42
C ARG A 34 -8.62 -3.41 -6.42
N ASP A 35 -7.40 -3.40 -6.94
CA ASP A 35 -6.19 -3.03 -6.21
C ASP A 35 -5.45 -2.01 -7.07
N GLU A 36 -5.49 -0.74 -6.64
CA GLU A 36 -5.05 0.40 -7.44
C GLU A 36 -4.22 1.34 -6.57
N PHE A 37 -3.19 1.91 -7.18
CA PHE A 37 -2.39 2.95 -6.55
C PHE A 37 -2.17 4.09 -7.52
N ARG A 38 -2.42 5.32 -7.05
CA ARG A 38 -2.29 6.52 -7.86
C ARG A 38 -1.72 7.66 -7.04
N ILE A 39 -0.76 8.36 -7.61
CA ILE A 39 -0.21 9.62 -7.09
C ILE A 39 -0.57 10.71 -8.08
N VAL A 40 -1.21 11.78 -7.62
CA VAL A 40 -1.56 12.94 -8.44
C VAL A 40 -0.69 14.12 -8.02
N GLY A 41 0.06 14.67 -8.98
CA GLY A 41 0.85 15.88 -8.83
C GLY A 41 0.29 17.03 -9.66
N THR A 42 1.05 18.11 -9.78
CA THR A 42 0.69 19.29 -10.57
C THR A 42 0.72 19.03 -12.07
N ASP A 43 1.61 18.15 -12.52
CA ASP A 43 1.88 17.90 -13.95
C ASP A 43 1.23 16.61 -14.46
N GLY A 44 0.35 16.00 -13.65
CA GLY A 44 -0.40 14.79 -14.01
C GLY A 44 -0.39 13.74 -12.90
N ALA A 45 -0.59 12.49 -13.28
CA ALA A 45 -0.71 11.38 -12.34
C ALA A 45 0.17 10.19 -12.73
N ILE A 46 0.70 9.51 -11.71
CA ILE A 46 1.32 8.19 -11.84
C ILE A 46 0.28 7.16 -11.42
N GLU A 47 0.06 6.16 -12.26
CA GLU A 47 -0.99 5.14 -12.09
C GLU A 47 -0.42 3.73 -12.16
N LEU A 48 -0.82 2.91 -11.19
CA LEU A 48 -0.62 1.46 -11.14
C LEU A 48 -1.99 0.82 -10.98
N THR A 49 -2.51 0.26 -12.06
CA THR A 49 -3.88 -0.30 -12.11
C THR A 49 -3.91 -1.52 -13.04
N PRO A 50 -3.95 -2.75 -12.50
CA PRO A 50 -3.83 -3.11 -11.08
C PRO A 50 -2.45 -2.80 -10.46
N LEU A 51 -2.38 -2.63 -9.14
CA LEU A 51 -1.15 -2.35 -8.39
C LEU A 51 -0.04 -3.38 -8.70
N ASN A 52 -0.39 -4.66 -8.72
CA ASN A 52 0.54 -5.76 -8.96
C ASN A 52 0.69 -6.13 -10.45
N SER A 53 0.25 -5.28 -11.38
CA SER A 53 0.39 -5.55 -12.82
C SER A 53 1.84 -5.50 -13.31
N GLY A 54 2.72 -4.87 -12.54
CA GLY A 54 4.09 -4.56 -12.97
C GLY A 54 4.14 -3.48 -14.04
N ARG A 55 3.07 -2.70 -14.24
CA ARG A 55 3.04 -1.58 -15.19
C ARG A 55 2.82 -0.28 -14.44
N VAL A 56 3.73 0.68 -14.65
CA VAL A 56 3.63 2.04 -14.11
C VAL A 56 3.41 3.00 -15.27
N VAL A 57 2.33 3.79 -15.23
CA VAL A 57 1.97 4.74 -16.31
C VAL A 57 2.01 6.16 -15.78
N TRP A 58 2.58 7.10 -16.54
CA TRP A 58 2.56 8.54 -16.25
C TRP A 58 2.48 9.34 -17.57
N PRO A 59 2.23 10.67 -17.56
CA PRO A 59 1.96 11.43 -18.79
C PRO A 59 3.09 11.35 -19.84
N GLY A 60 4.32 11.12 -19.40
CA GLY A 60 5.51 11.07 -20.25
C GLY A 60 5.92 9.66 -20.67
N GLY A 61 5.24 8.60 -20.22
CA GLY A 61 5.67 7.25 -20.56
C GLY A 61 5.03 6.12 -19.75
N THR A 62 5.62 4.95 -19.93
CA THR A 62 5.24 3.73 -19.23
C THR A 62 6.50 2.94 -18.93
N GLU A 63 6.55 2.33 -17.75
CA GLU A 63 7.63 1.46 -17.31
C GLU A 63 7.07 0.08 -16.95
N GLU A 64 7.81 -0.96 -17.34
CA GLU A 64 7.51 -2.35 -17.01
C GLU A 64 8.44 -2.82 -15.89
N LEU A 65 7.85 -3.07 -14.72
CA LEU A 65 8.47 -3.61 -13.51
C LEU A 65 7.75 -4.91 -13.13
N PRO A 66 7.92 -6.01 -13.89
CA PRO A 66 7.19 -7.24 -13.65
C PRO A 66 7.48 -7.76 -12.24
N PRO A 67 6.44 -8.07 -11.44
CA PRO A 67 6.66 -8.56 -10.09
C PRO A 67 7.21 -9.98 -10.12
N HIS A 68 7.86 -10.38 -9.02
CA HIS A 68 8.24 -11.76 -8.82
C HIS A 68 6.98 -12.66 -8.76
N ALA A 69 7.05 -13.88 -9.31
CA ALA A 69 5.92 -14.81 -9.37
C ALA A 69 5.31 -15.12 -7.99
N ASN A 70 6.15 -15.11 -6.94
CA ASN A 70 5.72 -15.02 -5.55
C ASN A 70 5.94 -13.58 -5.06
N LEU A 71 4.85 -12.83 -4.87
CA LEU A 71 4.88 -11.42 -4.46
C LEU A 71 5.57 -11.19 -3.10
N HIS A 72 5.63 -12.20 -2.24
CA HIS A 72 6.25 -12.10 -0.92
C HIS A 72 7.74 -12.47 -0.93
N TYR A 73 8.21 -13.20 -1.94
CA TYR A 73 9.58 -13.69 -2.00
C TYR A 73 10.63 -12.56 -1.89
N PRO A 74 10.51 -11.41 -2.58
CA PRO A 74 11.48 -10.33 -2.47
C PRO A 74 11.64 -9.80 -1.03
N LEU A 75 10.57 -9.77 -0.22
CA LEU A 75 10.64 -9.33 1.16
C LEU A 75 11.36 -10.35 2.06
N ILE A 76 11.15 -11.64 1.81
CA ILE A 76 11.82 -12.73 2.55
C ILE A 76 13.31 -12.78 2.19
N GLU A 77 13.64 -12.68 0.90
CA GLU A 77 15.01 -12.63 0.41
C GLU A 77 15.74 -11.40 0.98
N HIS A 78 15.11 -10.22 0.94
CA HIS A 78 15.67 -9.02 1.55
C HIS A 78 15.96 -9.23 3.04
N PHE A 79 15.01 -9.80 3.80
CA PHE A 79 15.19 -10.05 5.23
C PHE A 79 16.39 -10.98 5.51
N ALA A 80 16.52 -12.07 4.75
CA ALA A 80 17.64 -13.00 4.89
C ALA A 80 18.98 -12.32 4.58
N ASN A 81 19.06 -11.57 3.48
CA ASN A 81 20.28 -10.86 3.08
C ASN A 81 20.66 -9.78 4.10
N ALA A 82 19.68 -9.03 4.63
CA ALA A 82 19.93 -8.01 5.65
C ALA A 82 20.57 -8.57 6.93
N ILE A 83 20.17 -9.78 7.35
CA ILE A 83 20.79 -10.48 8.48
C ILE A 83 22.24 -10.87 8.15
N LEU A 84 22.46 -11.44 6.96
CA LEU A 84 23.78 -11.93 6.56
C LEU A 84 24.79 -10.79 6.35
N ASP A 85 24.34 -9.70 5.74
CA ASP A 85 25.17 -8.56 5.35
C ASP A 85 25.28 -7.50 6.46
N GLY A 86 24.45 -7.59 7.50
CA GLY A 86 24.34 -6.56 8.53
C GLY A 86 23.78 -5.24 8.00
N SER A 87 22.97 -5.28 6.94
CA SER A 87 22.37 -4.11 6.30
C SER A 87 20.97 -3.79 6.89
N PRO A 88 20.48 -2.55 6.79
CA PRO A 88 19.18 -2.19 7.36
C PRO A 88 18.02 -2.85 6.60
N LEU A 89 16.94 -3.16 7.32
CA LEU A 89 15.70 -3.62 6.71
C LEU A 89 14.96 -2.47 6.00
N ILE A 90 14.44 -2.74 4.79
CA ILE A 90 13.54 -1.80 4.07
C ILE A 90 12.25 -1.51 4.84
N SER A 91 11.82 -2.45 5.68
CA SER A 91 10.68 -2.28 6.58
C SER A 91 11.09 -2.77 7.97
N THR A 92 11.34 -1.83 8.88
CA THR A 92 11.80 -2.12 10.25
C THR A 92 10.63 -2.31 11.20
N GLY A 93 10.91 -2.79 12.41
CA GLY A 93 9.90 -2.83 13.48
C GLY A 93 9.40 -1.43 13.87
N GLU A 94 10.26 -0.42 13.81
CA GLU A 94 9.90 0.97 14.11
C GLU A 94 8.89 1.53 13.10
N THR A 95 9.11 1.30 11.80
CA THR A 95 8.15 1.73 10.76
C THR A 95 6.83 0.97 10.86
N ALA A 96 6.86 -0.29 11.29
CA ALA A 96 5.65 -1.08 11.55
C ALA A 96 4.87 -0.55 12.76
N MET A 97 5.54 -0.21 13.87
CA MET A 97 4.90 0.40 15.05
C MET A 97 4.24 1.73 14.71
N TRP A 98 4.86 2.55 13.87
CA TRP A 98 4.26 3.78 13.39
C TRP A 98 2.99 3.53 12.57
N THR A 99 3.04 2.54 11.66
CA THR A 99 1.90 2.15 10.83
C THR A 99 0.74 1.62 11.67
N ASP A 100 1.03 0.79 12.69
CA ASP A 100 0.06 0.29 13.65
C ASP A 100 -0.60 1.43 14.45
N TRP A 101 0.20 2.38 14.94
CA TRP A 101 -0.32 3.56 15.63
C TRP A 101 -1.28 4.38 14.75
N VAL A 102 -0.93 4.63 13.48
CA VAL A 102 -1.81 5.32 12.53
C VAL A 102 -3.09 4.53 12.29
N THR A 103 -2.99 3.22 12.11
CA THR A 103 -4.14 2.32 11.93
C THR A 103 -5.08 2.39 13.14
N GLY A 104 -4.52 2.40 14.35
CA GLY A 104 -5.28 2.60 15.58
C GLY A 104 -6.05 3.93 15.63
N LYS A 105 -5.53 5.01 15.03
CA LYS A 105 -6.28 6.29 14.95
C LYS A 105 -7.54 6.21 14.10
N VAL A 106 -7.57 5.30 13.14
CA VAL A 106 -8.73 5.06 12.28
C VAL A 106 -9.69 4.08 12.96
N ALA A 107 -9.17 2.99 13.51
CA ALA A 107 -9.98 1.92 14.11
C ALA A 107 -10.76 2.34 15.36
N ILE A 108 -10.28 3.33 16.13
CA ILE A 108 -10.91 3.79 17.40
C ILE A 108 -12.27 4.51 17.18
N ARG A 109 -12.65 4.82 15.93
CA ARG A 109 -13.94 5.49 15.63
C ARG A 109 -15.08 4.54 15.23
N LEU A 110 -14.86 3.24 15.31
CA LEU A 110 -15.87 2.18 15.09
C LEU A 110 -16.23 1.50 16.42
#